data_AF-A0A959D010-F1
#
_entry.id   AF-A0A959D010-F1
#
_cell.length_a   1.000
_cell.length_b   1.000
_cell.length_c   1.000
_cell.angle_alpha   90.00
_cell.angle_beta   90.00
_cell.angle_gamma   90.00
#
_symmetry.space_group_name_H-M   'P 1'
#
loop_
_entity.id
_entity.type
_entity.pdbx_description
1 polymer ?
#
loop_
_entity_poly.entity_id
_entity_poly.type
_entity_poly.pdbx_seq_one_letter_code
_entity_poly.pdbx_strand_id
1 'polypeptide(L)'
;VLPLFTKAQRAKTEQAKLEEVKAVNSLSLQRQLLQQERRMVLQQAQALQQQLQEEGQNLLLHSVQLRQLATARLRAGETDYFQFAQSLETALKNELQYIELSGQYNQAVLYLEFLSK
;
A
#
# COMPACT_ATOMS: atom_id res chain seq x y z
N VAL A 1 -48.09 44.39 13.43
CA VAL A 1 -47.32 43.95 12.23
C VAL A 1 -45.85 44.18 12.59
N LEU A 2 -44.97 43.23 12.92
CA LEU A 2 -44.92 41.78 12.70
C LEU A 2 -44.01 41.05 13.74
N PRO A 3 -44.58 40.43 14.79
CA PRO A 3 -43.86 39.45 15.62
C PRO A 3 -43.51 38.14 14.86
N LEU A 4 -44.04 37.97 13.65
CA LEU A 4 -43.72 36.86 12.75
C LEU A 4 -42.33 37.00 12.11
N PHE A 5 -41.88 38.22 11.81
CA PHE A 5 -40.56 38.46 11.19
C PHE A 5 -39.40 38.22 12.16
N THR A 6 -39.56 38.54 13.45
CA THR A 6 -38.53 38.30 14.47
C THR A 6 -38.38 36.81 14.80
N LYS A 7 -39.48 36.03 14.76
CA LYS A 7 -39.43 34.56 14.88
C LYS A 7 -38.72 33.91 13.68
N ALA A 8 -38.99 34.37 12.45
CA ALA A 8 -38.32 33.89 11.25
C ALA A 8 -36.81 34.18 11.27
N GLN A 9 -36.40 35.36 11.75
CA GLN A 9 -34.99 35.75 11.83
C GLN A 9 -34.24 34.96 12.91
N ARG A 10 -34.88 34.68 14.06
CA ARG A 10 -34.35 33.77 15.07
C ARG A 10 -34.19 32.35 14.53
N ALA A 11 -35.17 31.84 13.80
CA ALA A 11 -35.07 30.52 13.16
C ALA A 11 -33.93 30.46 12.14
N LYS A 12 -33.73 31.51 11.33
CA LYS A 12 -32.60 31.61 10.39
C LYS A 12 -31.25 31.61 11.12
N THR A 13 -31.11 32.33 12.23
CA THR A 13 -29.86 32.31 13.02
C THR A 13 -29.61 30.96 13.68
N GLU A 14 -30.63 30.29 14.18
CA GLU A 14 -30.50 28.93 14.74
C GLU A 14 -30.16 27.91 13.64
N GLN A 15 -30.74 28.03 12.45
CA GLN A 15 -30.39 27.20 11.30
C GLN A 15 -28.94 27.43 10.84
N ALA A 16 -28.48 28.68 10.78
CA ALA A 16 -27.09 28.98 10.45
C ALA A 16 -26.10 28.39 11.47
N LYS A 17 -26.42 28.46 12.79
CA LYS A 17 -25.62 27.79 13.83
C LYS A 17 -25.62 26.27 13.67
N LEU A 18 -26.77 25.67 13.34
CA LEU A 18 -26.85 24.23 13.07
C LEU A 18 -26.02 23.83 11.85
N GLU A 19 -26.03 24.62 10.79
CA GLU A 19 -25.21 24.40 9.60
C GLU A 19 -23.71 24.55 9.91
N GLU A 20 -23.32 25.53 10.72
CA GLU A 20 -21.96 25.70 11.22
C GLU A 20 -21.50 24.48 12.04
N VAL A 21 -22.31 24.02 13.00
CA VAL A 21 -22.02 22.82 13.79
C VAL A 21 -21.89 21.58 12.89
N LYS A 22 -22.76 21.44 11.87
CA LYS A 22 -22.65 20.35 10.89
C LYS A 22 -21.35 20.44 10.09
N ALA A 23 -20.95 21.62 9.65
CA ALA A 23 -19.72 21.84 8.89
C ALA A 23 -18.46 21.57 9.74
N VAL A 24 -18.45 21.97 11.01
CA VAL A 24 -17.36 21.67 11.95
C VAL A 24 -17.28 20.16 12.22
N ASN A 25 -18.42 19.51 12.45
CA ASN A 25 -18.48 18.08 12.68
C ASN A 25 -18.05 17.27 11.45
N SER A 26 -18.46 17.68 10.24
CA SER A 26 -18.06 17.00 9.00
C SER A 26 -16.55 17.15 8.75
N LEU A 27 -15.99 18.35 8.98
CA LEU A 27 -14.55 18.58 8.89
C LEU A 27 -13.76 17.75 9.92
N SER A 28 -14.24 17.68 11.16
CA SER A 28 -13.64 16.87 12.22
C SER A 28 -13.62 15.39 11.83
N LEU A 29 -14.74 14.87 11.34
CA LEU A 29 -14.85 13.49 10.86
C LEU A 29 -13.89 13.22 9.69
N GLN A 30 -13.84 14.12 8.69
CA GLN A 30 -12.91 13.99 7.56
C GLN A 30 -11.45 13.95 8.01
N ARG A 31 -11.06 14.82 8.95
CA ARG A 31 -9.70 14.80 9.53
C ARG A 31 -9.40 13.50 10.25
N GLN A 32 -10.36 12.97 11.02
CA GLN A 32 -10.20 11.69 11.71
C GLN A 32 -10.03 10.53 10.73
N LEU A 33 -10.82 10.49 9.66
CA LEU A 33 -10.72 9.47 8.61
C LEU A 33 -9.35 9.54 7.93
N LEU A 34 -8.90 10.73 7.52
CA LEU A 34 -7.59 10.93 6.89
C LEU A 34 -6.44 10.48 7.83
N GLN A 35 -6.55 10.79 9.13
CA GLN A 35 -5.56 10.34 10.13
C GLN A 35 -5.57 8.83 10.36
N GLN A 36 -6.74 8.18 10.30
CA GLN A 36 -6.83 6.72 10.39
C GLN A 36 -6.24 6.07 9.14
N GLU A 37 -6.59 6.56 7.97
CA GLU A 37 -6.07 6.08 6.69
C GLU A 37 -4.55 6.22 6.63
N ARG A 38 -4.01 7.40 6.96
CA ARG A 38 -2.56 7.61 6.99
C ARG A 38 -1.83 6.65 7.93
N ARG A 39 -2.41 6.34 9.09
CA ARG A 39 -1.84 5.35 10.02
C ARG A 39 -1.85 3.94 9.44
N MET A 40 -2.94 3.54 8.79
CA MET A 40 -3.07 2.25 8.14
C MET A 40 -2.02 2.08 7.03
N VAL A 41 -1.92 3.07 6.13
CA VAL A 41 -0.96 3.01 5.02
C VAL A 41 0.48 3.03 5.55
N LEU A 42 0.75 3.74 6.65
CA LEU A 42 2.08 3.79 7.25
C LEU A 42 2.50 2.41 7.76
N GLN A 43 1.59 1.74 8.47
CA GLN A 43 1.81 0.36 8.93
C GLN A 43 2.00 -0.60 7.77
N GLN A 44 1.21 -0.46 6.70
CA GLN A 44 1.34 -1.28 5.50
C GLN A 44 2.69 -1.08 4.80
N ALA A 45 3.13 0.17 4.64
CA ALA A 45 4.43 0.47 4.04
C ALA A 45 5.60 -0.08 4.88
N GLN A 46 5.50 -0.01 6.21
CA GLN A 46 6.50 -0.59 7.11
C GLN A 46 6.55 -2.12 7.00
N ALA A 47 5.40 -2.79 6.94
CA ALA A 47 5.32 -4.23 6.76
C ALA A 47 5.95 -4.66 5.41
N LEU A 48 5.60 -3.96 4.32
CA LEU A 48 6.17 -4.20 2.99
C LEU A 48 7.68 -3.94 2.96
N GLN A 49 8.16 -2.93 3.68
CA GLN A 49 9.59 -2.65 3.81
C GLN A 49 10.33 -3.80 4.49
N GLN A 50 9.81 -4.29 5.62
CA GLN A 50 10.39 -5.41 6.35
C GLN A 50 10.40 -6.68 5.48
N GLN A 51 9.27 -6.96 4.83
CA GLN A 51 9.16 -8.10 3.92
C GLN A 51 10.17 -7.99 2.77
N LEU A 52 10.35 -6.81 2.18
CA LEU A 52 11.33 -6.61 1.11
C LEU A 52 12.78 -6.80 1.60
N GLN A 53 13.07 -6.38 2.83
CA GLN A 53 14.41 -6.51 3.42
C GLN A 53 14.74 -7.97 3.76
N GLU A 54 13.80 -8.70 4.35
CA GLU A 54 14.01 -10.07 4.83
C GLU A 54 13.77 -11.11 3.72
N GLU A 55 12.64 -11.05 3.02
CA GLU A 55 12.27 -12.03 1.99
C GLU A 55 12.82 -11.65 0.62
N GLY A 56 12.77 -10.36 0.27
CA GLY A 56 13.17 -9.88 -1.05
C GLY A 56 14.63 -10.19 -1.40
N GLN A 57 15.56 -9.99 -0.47
CA GLN A 57 16.97 -10.33 -0.69
C GLN A 57 17.17 -11.85 -0.85
N ASN A 58 16.44 -12.65 -0.07
CA ASN A 58 16.51 -14.11 -0.16
C ASN A 58 15.98 -14.63 -1.50
N LEU A 59 14.90 -14.03 -2.03
CA LEU A 59 14.36 -14.38 -3.36
C LEU A 59 15.41 -14.21 -4.46
N LEU A 60 16.12 -13.06 -4.47
CA LEU A 60 17.18 -12.79 -5.44
C LEU A 60 18.39 -13.71 -5.25
N LEU A 61 18.82 -13.94 -4.01
CA LEU A 61 19.94 -14.84 -3.74
C LEU A 61 19.62 -16.26 -4.21
N HIS A 62 18.43 -16.76 -3.90
CA HIS A 62 17.97 -18.08 -4.33
C HIS A 62 17.83 -18.17 -5.85
N SER A 63 17.35 -17.12 -6.53
CA SER A 63 17.24 -17.15 -8.00
C SER A 63 18.61 -17.32 -8.65
N VAL A 64 19.64 -16.61 -8.17
CA VAL A 64 21.02 -16.72 -8.65
C VAL A 64 21.58 -18.11 -8.39
N GLN A 65 21.46 -18.60 -7.15
CA GLN A 65 21.96 -19.93 -6.77
C GLN A 65 21.29 -21.04 -7.58
N LEU A 66 19.97 -20.94 -7.80
CA LEU A 66 19.22 -21.93 -8.56
C LEU A 66 19.67 -22.00 -10.02
N ARG A 67 19.89 -20.84 -10.68
CA ARG A 67 20.42 -20.79 -12.05
C ARG A 67 21.81 -21.42 -12.14
N GLN A 68 22.69 -21.09 -11.21
CA GLN A 68 24.06 -21.60 -11.17
C GLN A 68 24.07 -23.12 -10.99
N LEU A 69 23.31 -23.63 -10.00
CA LEU A 69 23.20 -25.05 -9.74
C LEU A 69 22.58 -25.81 -10.91
N ALA A 70 21.48 -25.31 -11.47
CA ALA A 70 20.82 -25.94 -12.61
C ALA A 70 21.76 -26.03 -13.82
N THR A 71 22.53 -24.97 -14.07
CA THR A 71 23.52 -24.93 -15.15
C THR A 71 24.64 -25.94 -14.91
N ALA A 72 25.15 -26.03 -13.68
CA ALA A 72 26.19 -27.00 -13.32
C ALA A 72 25.70 -28.44 -13.50
N ARG A 73 24.49 -28.75 -13.03
CA ARG A 73 23.89 -30.09 -13.14
C ARG A 73 23.63 -30.50 -14.59
N LEU A 74 23.12 -29.60 -15.42
CA LEU A 74 22.92 -29.87 -16.85
C LEU A 74 24.26 -30.17 -17.54
N ARG A 75 25.30 -29.38 -17.25
CA ARG A 75 26.66 -29.60 -17.83
C ARG A 75 27.30 -30.90 -17.36
N ALA A 76 27.03 -31.31 -16.12
CA ALA A 76 27.48 -32.58 -15.58
C ALA A 76 26.66 -33.77 -16.10
N GLY A 77 25.55 -33.53 -16.83
CA GLY A 77 24.62 -34.58 -17.27
C GLY A 77 23.78 -35.17 -16.15
N GLU A 78 23.73 -34.51 -14.98
CA GLU A 78 22.95 -34.94 -13.81
C GLU A 78 21.45 -34.65 -13.98
N THR A 79 21.09 -33.70 -14.84
CA THR A 79 19.71 -33.31 -15.13
C THR A 79 19.51 -33.14 -16.62
N ASP A 80 18.29 -33.40 -17.10
CA ASP A 80 17.90 -33.13 -18.48
C ASP A 80 17.50 -31.65 -18.71
N TYR A 81 17.23 -31.30 -19.96
CA TYR A 81 16.80 -29.96 -20.36
C TYR A 81 15.47 -29.53 -19.73
N PHE A 82 14.58 -30.47 -19.44
CA PHE A 82 13.28 -30.16 -18.85
C PHE A 82 13.43 -29.75 -17.38
N GLN A 83 14.19 -30.52 -16.60
CA GLN A 83 14.52 -30.20 -15.20
C GLN A 83 15.32 -28.89 -15.09
N PHE A 84 16.22 -28.64 -16.04
CA PHE A 84 16.92 -27.37 -16.17
C PHE A 84 15.94 -26.21 -16.40
N ALA A 85 15.02 -26.34 -17.35
CA ALA A 85 14.03 -25.32 -17.67
C ALA A 85 13.10 -25.03 -16.47
N GLN A 86 12.66 -26.06 -15.73
CA GLN A 86 11.89 -25.89 -14.51
C GLN A 86 12.65 -25.10 -13.44
N SER A 87 13.94 -25.37 -13.27
CA SER A 87 14.77 -24.64 -12.30
C SER A 87 14.91 -23.16 -12.70
N LEU A 88 15.06 -22.87 -14.00
CA LEU A 88 15.07 -21.50 -14.50
C LEU A 88 13.72 -20.80 -14.31
N GLU A 89 12.61 -21.51 -14.53
CA GLU A 89 11.27 -20.98 -14.31
C GLU A 89 11.07 -20.59 -12.83
N THR A 90 11.50 -21.43 -11.90
CA THR A 90 11.46 -21.10 -10.47
C THR A 90 12.34 -19.89 -10.13
N ALA A 91 13.54 -19.78 -10.71
CA ALA A 91 14.40 -18.61 -10.50
C ALA A 91 13.73 -17.32 -11.00
N LEU A 92 13.09 -17.37 -12.17
CA LEU A 92 12.34 -16.24 -12.72
C LEU A 92 11.12 -15.88 -11.87
N LYS A 93 10.40 -16.88 -11.32
CA LYS A 93 9.29 -16.63 -10.39
C LYS A 93 9.75 -15.89 -9.13
N ASN A 94 10.90 -16.26 -8.56
CA ASN A 94 11.44 -15.55 -7.40
C ASN A 94 11.78 -14.09 -7.72
N GLU A 95 12.37 -13.83 -8.89
CA GLU A 95 12.67 -12.47 -9.35
C GLU A 95 11.41 -11.65 -9.60
N LEU A 96 10.39 -12.26 -10.19
CA LEU A 96 9.10 -11.60 -10.39
C LEU A 96 8.46 -11.23 -9.04
N GLN A 97 8.45 -12.15 -8.07
CA GLN A 97 7.94 -11.90 -6.72
C GLN A 97 8.69 -10.74 -6.04
N TYR A 98 10.02 -10.68 -6.19
CA TYR A 98 10.81 -9.55 -5.69
C TYR A 98 10.37 -8.22 -6.32
N ILE A 99 10.19 -8.18 -7.65
CA ILE A 99 9.78 -6.98 -8.37
C ILE A 99 8.36 -6.55 -7.94
N GLU A 100 7.44 -7.49 -7.79
CA GLU A 100 6.08 -7.22 -7.32
C GLU A 100 6.08 -6.63 -5.91
N LEU A 101 6.84 -7.21 -4.99
CA LEU A 101 6.95 -6.72 -3.61
C LEU A 101 7.55 -5.31 -3.56
N SER A 102 8.58 -5.06 -4.37
CA SER A 102 9.18 -3.73 -4.52
C SER A 102 8.17 -2.71 -5.09
N GLY A 103 7.39 -3.12 -6.09
CA GLY A 103 6.32 -2.32 -6.66
C GLY A 103 5.24 -1.96 -5.65
N GLN A 104 4.79 -2.93 -4.85
CA GLN A 104 3.81 -2.71 -3.77
C GLN A 104 4.34 -1.73 -2.71
N TYR A 105 5.58 -1.89 -2.29
CA TYR A 105 6.23 -0.97 -1.36
C TYR A 105 6.27 0.46 -1.92
N ASN A 106 6.73 0.61 -3.16
CA ASN A 106 6.80 1.91 -3.82
C ASN A 106 5.42 2.58 -3.93
N GLN A 107 4.38 1.82 -4.28
CA GLN A 107 3.01 2.33 -4.36
C GLN A 107 2.50 2.77 -2.99
N ALA A 108 2.79 2.02 -1.92
CA ALA A 108 2.42 2.39 -0.55
C ALA A 108 3.12 3.69 -0.11
N VAL A 109 4.41 3.87 -0.43
CA VAL A 109 5.16 5.10 -0.14
C VAL A 109 4.59 6.29 -0.90
N LEU A 110 4.31 6.14 -2.20
CA LEU A 110 3.69 7.20 -3.01
C LEU A 110 2.32 7.61 -2.46
N TYR A 111 1.53 6.64 -1.98
CA TYR A 111 0.24 6.93 -1.37
C TYR A 111 0.38 7.67 -0.04
N LEU A 112 1.39 7.33 0.78
CA LEU A 112 1.71 8.07 2.00
C LEU A 112 2.10 9.52 1.72
N GLU A 113 2.92 9.74 0.69
CA GLU A 113 3.29 11.10 0.27
C GLU A 113 2.08 11.89 -0.18
N PHE A 114 1.16 11.27 -0.94
CA PHE A 114 -0.09 11.88 -1.36
C PHE A 114 -0.96 12.30 -0.16
N LEU A 115 -1.13 11.44 0.85
CA LEU A 115 -1.90 11.74 2.07
C LEU A 115 -1.22 12.76 3.00
N SER A 116 0.06 13.05 2.76
CA SER A 116 0.83 14.01 3.56
C SER A 116 0.88 15.42 2.95
N LYS A 117 0.42 15.59 1.70
CA LYS A 117 0.28 16.88 1.02
C LYS A 117 -1.11 17.47 1.25
#